data_AF-A0A1G3KQJ4-F1
#
_entry.id   AF-A0A1G3KQJ4-F1
#
_cell.length_a   1.000
_cell.length_b   1.000
_cell.length_c   1.000
_cell.angle_alpha   90.00
_cell.angle_beta   90.00
_cell.angle_gamma   90.00
#
_symmetry.space_group_name_H-M   'P 1'
#
loop_
_entity.id
_entity.type
_entity.pdbx_description
1 polymer ?
#
loop_
_entity_poly.entity_id
_entity_poly.type
_entity_poly.pdbx_seq_one_letter_code
_entity_poly.pdbx_strand_id
1 'polypeptide(L)'
;MNCTTCNIKGCKKLSPCIDNSIDYIDEYFKEETLNTIKNSLSLVDNGKAGTLNRLEEIVEYCKLQNYKKIGVAYCYSIEKEAVILNDYLKEKGFNLTMVSCTVDGISEKKINKDKQKDVISCNPIGQANILNKNNIDFAILMGLCLGHDILFQKHIKADFTTFVVKDRVLRHNPILALKEGKLPEDLFLEQMPSDFNMIKKDELNEKLKMPDYLKYSYIIDLRQKNEYLKNHIEGAKNCLLVELPSQYKKLIPDKNREIIIYCNGGIQSIYAVMFLSLKGYKNVKNLSGGYSITQINQIVTDYTD
;
A
#
# COMPACT_ATOMS: atom_id res chain seq x y z
N MET A 1 -3.95 -7.91 34.43
CA MET A 1 -5.20 -7.28 33.95
C MET A 1 -5.35 -7.60 32.48
N ASN A 2 -6.49 -8.16 32.03
CA ASN A 2 -6.78 -8.36 30.61
C ASN A 2 -7.98 -7.48 30.21
N CYS A 3 -7.71 -6.38 29.52
CA CYS A 3 -8.73 -5.39 29.17
C CYS A 3 -9.70 -5.87 28.08
N THR A 4 -9.33 -6.88 27.28
CA THR A 4 -10.15 -7.34 26.13
C THR A 4 -11.35 -8.17 26.54
N THR A 5 -11.34 -8.78 27.74
CA THR A 5 -12.44 -9.59 28.28
C THR A 5 -13.26 -8.87 29.36
N CYS A 6 -12.91 -7.62 29.69
CA CYS A 6 -13.60 -6.83 30.71
C CYS A 6 -14.93 -6.26 30.18
N ASN A 7 -16.04 -6.68 30.77
CA ASN A 7 -17.39 -6.18 30.42
C ASN A 7 -17.83 -4.95 31.23
N ILE A 8 -17.16 -4.68 32.37
CA ILE A 8 -17.56 -3.60 33.29
C ILE A 8 -17.17 -2.23 32.73
N LYS A 9 -15.97 -2.11 32.13
CA LYS A 9 -15.41 -0.88 31.54
C LYS A 9 -15.53 0.37 32.45
N GLY A 10 -15.43 0.19 33.77
CA GLY A 10 -15.56 1.26 34.76
C GLY A 10 -14.58 2.42 34.56
N CYS A 11 -13.40 2.15 34.00
CA CYS A 11 -12.39 3.17 33.68
C CYS A 11 -12.87 4.23 32.66
N LYS A 12 -13.89 3.93 31.84
CA LYS A 12 -14.54 4.93 30.98
C LYS A 12 -15.46 5.89 31.75
N LYS A 13 -15.77 5.57 33.01
CA LYS A 13 -16.61 6.35 33.93
C LYS A 13 -15.83 6.77 35.18
N LEU A 14 -14.52 7.05 35.02
CA LEU A 14 -13.63 7.51 36.08
C LEU A 14 -13.49 6.53 37.28
N SER A 15 -13.81 5.25 37.10
CA SER A 15 -13.61 4.23 38.14
C SER A 15 -12.36 3.40 37.81
N PRO A 16 -11.31 3.46 38.63
CA PRO A 16 -10.06 2.76 38.35
C PRO A 16 -10.22 1.24 38.49
N CYS A 17 -9.46 0.48 37.71
CA CYS A 17 -9.51 -0.99 37.76
C CYS A 17 -8.76 -1.55 38.99
N ILE A 18 -7.55 -1.05 39.25
CA ILE A 18 -6.67 -1.45 40.39
C ILE A 18 -6.14 -0.21 41.13
N ASP A 19 -6.32 0.98 40.57
CA ASP A 19 -5.80 2.29 41.02
C ASP A 19 -4.31 2.33 41.39
N ASN A 20 -3.47 2.23 40.38
CA ASN A 20 -2.01 2.44 40.51
C ASN A 20 -1.60 3.84 40.04
N SER A 21 -2.53 4.80 40.03
CA SER A 21 -2.28 6.13 39.43
C SER A 21 -1.11 6.85 40.12
N ILE A 22 -0.96 6.67 41.43
CA ILE A 22 0.10 7.28 42.23
C ILE A 22 1.52 6.93 41.77
N ASP A 23 1.70 5.80 41.09
CA ASP A 23 3.03 5.34 40.63
C ASP A 23 3.59 6.17 39.46
N TYR A 24 2.73 6.92 38.75
CA TYR A 24 3.12 7.62 37.51
C TYR A 24 2.41 8.96 37.29
N ILE A 25 1.44 9.35 38.11
CA ILE A 25 0.67 10.59 37.88
C ILE A 25 1.57 11.83 37.91
N ASP A 26 2.64 11.82 38.70
CA ASP A 26 3.61 12.91 38.76
C ASP A 26 4.34 13.13 37.42
N GLU A 27 4.50 12.09 36.60
CA GLU A 27 5.06 12.20 35.25
C GLU A 27 4.18 13.07 34.35
N TYR A 28 2.86 12.98 34.51
CA TYR A 28 1.89 13.77 33.77
C TYR A 28 1.91 15.25 34.17
N PHE A 29 2.46 15.61 35.33
CA PHE A 29 2.57 17.00 35.75
C PHE A 29 3.89 17.66 35.33
N LYS A 30 4.83 16.90 34.77
CA LYS A 30 6.04 17.47 34.15
C LYS A 30 5.65 18.30 32.93
N GLU A 31 6.29 19.45 32.78
CA GLU A 31 5.97 20.43 31.74
C GLU A 31 6.07 19.84 30.32
N GLU A 32 7.12 19.08 30.04
CA GLU A 32 7.34 18.39 28.77
C GLU A 32 6.18 17.43 28.43
N THR A 33 5.81 16.57 29.39
CA THR A 33 4.70 15.64 29.25
C THR A 33 3.37 16.36 29.03
N LEU A 34 3.10 17.42 29.80
CA LEU A 34 1.89 18.23 29.66
C LEU A 34 1.80 18.88 28.29
N ASN A 35 2.90 19.43 27.78
CA ASN A 35 2.95 20.06 26.46
C ASN A 35 2.68 19.03 25.37
N THR A 36 3.31 17.86 25.42
CA THR A 36 3.04 16.73 24.51
C THR A 36 1.57 16.33 24.50
N ILE A 37 0.95 16.20 25.68
CA ILE A 37 -0.46 15.81 25.78
C ILE A 37 -1.39 16.89 25.23
N LYS A 38 -1.21 18.15 25.65
CA LYS A 38 -2.05 19.27 25.19
C LYS A 38 -1.99 19.44 23.68
N ASN A 39 -0.78 19.39 23.10
CA ASN A 39 -0.59 19.53 21.67
C ASN A 39 -1.21 18.35 20.91
N SER A 40 -1.05 17.11 21.41
CA SER A 40 -1.69 15.93 20.82
C SER A 40 -3.22 16.01 20.87
N LEU A 41 -3.79 16.44 22.00
CA LEU A 41 -5.24 16.62 22.16
C LEU A 41 -5.81 17.67 21.21
N SER A 42 -5.07 18.75 20.95
CA SER A 42 -5.49 19.82 20.04
C SER A 42 -5.70 19.37 18.58
N LEU A 43 -5.17 18.20 18.21
CA LEU A 43 -5.34 17.58 16.89
C LEU A 43 -6.66 16.80 16.77
N VAL A 44 -7.27 16.39 17.88
CA VAL A 44 -8.43 15.49 17.90
C VAL A 44 -9.66 16.09 18.60
N ASP A 45 -9.46 16.96 19.58
CA ASP A 45 -10.52 17.58 20.35
C ASP A 45 -11.36 18.55 19.51
N ASN A 46 -12.54 18.90 20.04
CA ASN A 46 -13.48 19.86 19.43
C ASN A 46 -13.88 19.49 18.00
N GLY A 47 -14.03 18.19 17.72
CA GLY A 47 -14.49 17.68 16.42
C GLY A 47 -13.40 17.58 15.34
N LYS A 48 -12.12 17.74 15.70
CA LYS A 48 -11.01 17.57 14.75
C LYS A 48 -10.60 16.13 14.50
N ALA A 49 -11.03 15.18 15.34
CA ALA A 49 -10.73 13.77 15.17
C ALA A 49 -11.11 13.27 13.76
N GLY A 50 -10.10 12.78 13.01
CA GLY A 50 -10.28 12.26 11.65
C GLY A 50 -10.34 13.32 10.55
N THR A 51 -10.09 14.60 10.86
CA THR A 51 -10.03 15.67 9.85
C THR A 51 -8.69 15.76 9.12
N LEU A 52 -7.63 15.25 9.74
CA LEU A 52 -6.28 15.19 9.19
C LEU A 52 -5.87 13.73 8.97
N ASN A 53 -5.15 13.46 7.89
CA ASN A 53 -4.43 12.20 7.74
C ASN A 53 -3.15 12.20 8.59
N ARG A 54 -2.54 11.03 8.81
CA ARG A 54 -1.36 10.90 9.69
C ARG A 54 -0.18 11.79 9.28
N LEU A 55 0.06 12.03 7.99
CA LEU A 55 1.14 12.90 7.56
C LEU A 55 0.86 14.37 7.92
N GLU A 56 -0.39 14.80 7.77
CA GLU A 56 -0.84 16.13 8.18
C GLU A 56 -0.80 16.30 9.70
N GLU A 57 -1.22 15.27 10.47
CA GLU A 57 -1.08 15.25 11.93
C GLU A 57 0.37 15.45 12.36
N ILE A 58 1.33 14.76 11.73
CA ILE A 58 2.77 14.90 12.04
C ILE A 58 3.23 16.34 11.80
N VAL A 59 2.87 16.95 10.66
CA VAL A 59 3.24 18.32 10.34
C VAL A 59 2.69 19.29 11.38
N GLU A 60 1.41 19.17 11.71
CA GLU A 60 0.75 20.09 12.62
C GLU A 60 1.22 19.91 14.06
N TYR A 61 1.45 18.66 14.48
CA TYR A 61 2.10 18.34 15.75
C TYR A 61 3.49 18.97 15.86
N CYS A 62 4.33 18.81 14.84
CA CYS A 62 5.69 19.39 14.85
C CYS A 62 5.64 20.93 14.94
N LYS A 63 4.68 21.59 14.30
CA LYS A 63 4.50 23.04 14.43
C LYS A 63 4.08 23.45 15.84
N LEU A 64 3.13 22.74 16.44
CA LEU A 64 2.68 22.99 17.82
C LEU A 64 3.80 22.79 18.85
N GLN A 65 4.67 21.82 18.61
CA GLN A 65 5.88 21.58 19.42
C GLN A 65 7.04 22.53 19.10
N ASN A 66 6.88 23.43 18.12
CA ASN A 66 7.95 24.27 17.61
C ASN A 66 9.18 23.51 17.09
N TYR A 67 9.03 22.25 16.69
CA TYR A 67 10.09 21.45 16.08
C TYR A 67 10.48 22.04 14.72
N LYS A 68 11.79 22.13 14.47
CA LYS A 68 12.37 22.69 13.24
C LYS A 68 13.23 21.69 12.50
N LYS A 69 13.95 20.82 13.22
CA LYS A 69 14.85 19.82 12.65
C LYS A 69 14.22 18.45 12.71
N ILE A 70 13.85 17.91 11.56
CA ILE A 70 13.18 16.62 11.45
C ILE A 70 14.15 15.59 10.86
N GLY A 71 14.36 14.50 11.58
CA GLY A 71 15.11 13.35 11.08
C GLY A 71 14.17 12.33 10.45
N VAL A 72 14.58 11.70 9.35
CA VAL A 72 13.85 10.58 8.76
C VAL A 72 14.78 9.39 8.62
N ALA A 73 14.49 8.32 9.36
CA ALA A 73 15.16 7.04 9.23
C ALA A 73 14.33 6.12 8.34
N TYR A 74 14.81 5.87 7.11
CA TYR A 74 14.05 5.14 6.11
C TYR A 74 14.75 3.86 5.64
N CYS A 75 13.98 2.87 5.21
CA CYS A 75 14.52 1.69 4.54
C CYS A 75 14.80 1.99 3.07
N TYR A 76 15.97 1.55 2.57
CA TYR A 76 16.38 1.70 1.16
C TYR A 76 15.29 1.23 0.16
N SER A 77 14.55 0.17 0.49
CA SER A 77 13.48 -0.35 -0.39
C SER A 77 12.26 0.58 -0.59
N ILE A 78 12.17 1.69 0.15
CA ILE A 78 11.13 2.72 0.00
C ILE A 78 11.74 4.12 -0.18
N GLU A 79 12.95 4.17 -0.74
CA GLU A 79 13.69 5.43 -0.90
C GLU A 79 12.96 6.43 -1.79
N LYS A 80 12.23 5.97 -2.81
CA LYS A 80 11.42 6.84 -3.67
C LYS A 80 10.36 7.59 -2.88
N GLU A 81 9.65 6.89 -1.99
CA GLU A 81 8.66 7.48 -1.09
C GLU A 81 9.31 8.39 -0.05
N ALA A 82 10.51 8.04 0.43
CA ALA A 82 11.27 8.87 1.35
C ALA A 82 11.70 10.21 0.71
N VAL A 83 12.04 10.23 -0.58
CA VAL A 83 12.31 11.47 -1.34
C VAL A 83 11.07 12.35 -1.43
N ILE A 84 9.91 11.77 -1.73
CA ILE A 84 8.63 12.50 -1.76
C ILE A 84 8.33 13.11 -0.38
N LEU A 85 8.54 12.35 0.70
CA LEU A 85 8.36 12.84 2.07
C LEU A 85 9.33 13.98 2.40
N ASN A 86 10.60 13.88 1.99
CA ASN A 86 11.59 14.93 2.17
C ASN A 86 11.14 16.24 1.54
N ASP A 87 10.69 16.20 0.28
CA ASP A 87 10.28 17.41 -0.45
C ASP A 87 9.02 18.01 0.18
N TYR A 88 8.03 17.17 0.50
CA TYR A 88 6.83 17.59 1.21
C TYR A 88 7.13 18.29 2.54
N LEU A 89 8.00 17.73 3.39
CA LEU A 89 8.34 18.34 4.68
C LEU A 89 9.19 19.60 4.55
N LYS A 90 10.09 19.66 3.55
CA LYS A 90 10.85 20.89 3.23
C LYS A 90 9.92 22.03 2.83
N GLU A 91 8.92 21.77 2.01
CA GLU A 91 7.90 22.76 1.63
C GLU A 91 7.10 23.28 2.84
N LYS A 92 6.97 22.48 3.92
CA LYS A 92 6.36 22.92 5.19
C LYS A 92 7.31 23.69 6.10
N GLY A 93 8.55 23.93 5.68
CA GLY A 93 9.53 24.78 6.38
C GLY A 93 10.36 24.06 7.44
N PHE A 94 10.48 22.73 7.37
CA PHE A 94 11.36 21.96 8.25
C PHE A 94 12.77 21.81 7.65
N ASN A 95 13.77 21.65 8.52
CA ASN A 95 15.14 21.29 8.18
C ASN A 95 15.32 19.77 8.30
N LEU A 96 15.62 19.08 7.21
CA LEU A 96 15.55 17.62 7.13
C LEU A 96 16.93 16.95 7.18
N THR A 97 17.04 15.89 7.98
CA THR A 97 18.15 14.93 7.92
C THR A 97 17.61 13.56 7.52
N MET A 98 17.88 13.13 6.29
CA MET A 98 17.42 11.85 5.74
C MET A 98 18.52 10.78 5.89
N VAL A 99 18.21 9.63 6.47
CA VAL A 99 19.20 8.56 6.69
C VAL A 99 18.66 7.20 6.27
N SER A 100 19.29 6.60 5.24
CA SER A 100 18.96 5.26 4.75
C SER A 100 19.40 4.16 5.71
N CYS A 101 18.70 3.02 5.69
CA CYS A 101 19.01 1.86 6.52
C CYS A 101 20.38 1.25 6.22
N THR A 102 20.97 1.47 5.05
CA THR A 102 22.29 0.94 4.67
C THR A 102 23.44 1.90 4.99
N VAL A 103 23.20 2.90 5.83
CA VAL A 103 24.21 3.91 6.19
C VAL A 103 25.49 3.29 6.73
N ASP A 104 26.62 3.91 6.38
CA ASP A 104 28.00 3.44 6.62
C ASP A 104 28.40 2.14 5.89
N GLY A 105 27.50 1.52 5.11
CA GLY A 105 27.83 0.37 4.28
C GLY A 105 28.39 -0.82 5.06
N ILE A 106 27.91 -1.04 6.30
CA ILE A 106 28.48 -2.06 7.18
C ILE A 106 28.25 -3.45 6.58
N SER A 107 29.34 -4.19 6.39
CA SER A 107 29.31 -5.59 5.98
C SER A 107 28.52 -6.44 6.99
N GLU A 108 27.60 -7.28 6.50
CA GLU A 108 26.88 -8.25 7.33
C GLU A 108 27.83 -9.19 8.08
N LYS A 109 28.98 -9.56 7.50
CA LYS A 109 29.97 -10.43 8.17
C LYS A 109 30.58 -9.79 9.42
N LYS A 110 30.66 -8.46 9.46
CA LYS A 110 31.12 -7.74 10.66
C LYS A 110 30.13 -7.85 11.82
N ILE A 111 28.84 -7.97 11.51
CA ILE A 111 27.75 -8.02 12.51
C ILE A 111 27.42 -9.47 12.87
N ASN A 112 27.31 -10.34 11.86
CA ASN A 112 27.02 -11.76 12.01
C ASN A 112 28.05 -12.59 11.24
N LYS A 113 28.98 -13.18 11.99
CA LYS A 113 30.11 -13.96 11.46
C LYS A 113 29.68 -15.24 10.75
N ASP A 114 28.45 -15.72 10.96
CA ASP A 114 27.94 -16.97 10.38
C ASP A 114 27.39 -16.79 8.95
N LYS A 115 27.38 -15.55 8.43
CA LYS A 115 26.89 -15.24 7.07
C LYS A 115 27.89 -15.68 5.99
N GLN A 116 27.42 -16.51 5.06
CA GLN A 116 28.22 -17.02 3.94
C GLN A 116 28.53 -15.95 2.88
N LYS A 117 27.55 -15.09 2.55
CA LYS A 117 27.71 -13.99 1.58
C LYS A 117 27.93 -12.66 2.29
N ASP A 118 28.88 -11.88 1.78
CA ASP A 118 29.16 -10.55 2.31
C ASP A 118 28.30 -9.51 1.55
N VAL A 119 27.21 -9.09 2.19
CA VAL A 119 26.31 -8.05 1.67
C VAL A 119 26.23 -6.91 2.67
N ILE A 120 25.74 -5.75 2.22
CA ILE A 120 25.54 -4.60 3.10
C ILE A 120 24.40 -4.91 4.08
N SER A 121 24.69 -4.75 5.36
CA SER A 121 23.73 -4.89 6.44
C SER A 121 22.94 -3.59 6.64
N CYS A 122 21.73 -3.74 7.18
CA CYS A 122 21.01 -2.59 7.70
C CYS A 122 21.63 -2.15 9.04
N ASN A 123 21.83 -0.85 9.21
CA ASN A 123 22.52 -0.23 10.34
C ASN A 123 21.59 0.76 11.08
N PRO A 124 20.56 0.26 11.80
CA PRO A 124 19.58 1.10 12.47
C PRO A 124 20.18 1.91 13.64
N ILE A 125 21.23 1.37 14.28
CA ILE A 125 21.99 2.09 15.31
C ILE A 125 22.76 3.26 14.69
N GLY A 126 23.37 3.05 13.51
CA GLY A 126 23.99 4.12 12.73
C GLY A 126 23.00 5.21 12.32
N GLN A 127 21.79 4.82 11.88
CA GLN A 127 20.72 5.78 11.60
C GLN A 127 20.41 6.65 12.82
N ALA A 128 20.16 6.04 13.98
CA ALA A 128 19.89 6.78 15.22
C ALA A 128 21.08 7.67 15.62
N ASN A 129 22.32 7.17 15.51
CA ASN A 129 23.51 7.95 15.86
C ASN A 129 23.72 9.17 14.97
N ILE A 130 23.51 9.05 13.66
CA ILE A 130 23.62 10.19 12.74
C ILE A 130 22.55 11.23 13.05
N LEU A 131 21.31 10.80 13.29
CA LEU A 131 20.22 11.71 13.66
C LEU A 131 20.49 12.41 15.00
N ASN A 132 20.95 11.68 16.01
CA ASN A 132 21.37 12.25 17.30
C ASN A 132 22.49 13.30 17.12
N LYS A 133 23.51 13.01 16.31
CA LYS A 133 24.62 13.94 16.03
C LYS A 133 24.17 15.22 15.32
N ASN A 134 23.07 15.15 14.56
CA ASN A 134 22.50 16.32 13.90
C ASN A 134 21.58 17.15 14.82
N ASN A 135 21.38 16.73 16.07
CA ASN A 135 20.53 17.40 17.06
C ASN A 135 19.14 17.70 16.49
N ILE A 136 18.49 16.68 15.94
CA ILE A 136 17.10 16.78 15.48
C ILE A 136 16.15 16.93 16.67
N ASP A 137 14.98 17.51 16.43
CA ASP A 137 13.93 17.67 17.43
C ASP A 137 12.96 16.48 17.40
N PHE A 138 12.74 15.89 16.22
CA PHE A 138 11.77 14.81 16.02
C PHE A 138 12.20 13.84 14.91
N ALA A 139 12.01 12.54 15.12
CA ALA A 139 12.33 11.49 14.17
C ALA A 139 11.08 10.81 13.60
N ILE A 140 11.07 10.62 12.28
CA ILE A 140 10.09 9.82 11.56
C ILE A 140 10.74 8.52 11.10
N LEU A 141 10.17 7.38 11.51
CA LEU A 141 10.60 6.07 11.04
C LEU A 141 9.75 5.67 9.83
N MET A 142 10.42 5.24 8.76
CA MET A 142 9.77 4.87 7.51
C MET A 142 10.24 3.48 7.03
N GLY A 143 9.37 2.48 7.22
CA GLY A 143 9.51 1.16 6.61
C GLY A 143 10.72 0.35 7.08
N LEU A 144 11.21 0.57 8.30
CA LEU A 144 12.23 -0.27 8.93
C LEU A 144 11.64 -1.64 9.27
N CYS A 145 12.42 -2.71 9.01
CA CYS A 145 12.02 -4.07 9.34
C CYS A 145 11.89 -4.28 10.85
N LEU A 146 11.04 -5.22 11.26
CA LEU A 146 10.93 -5.65 12.65
C LEU A 146 12.32 -6.01 13.22
N GLY A 147 12.62 -5.52 14.42
CA GLY A 147 13.91 -5.66 15.08
C GLY A 147 14.87 -4.52 14.76
N HIS A 148 14.87 -4.01 13.53
CA HIS A 148 15.66 -2.83 13.16
C HIS A 148 14.99 -1.55 13.66
N ASP A 149 13.66 -1.48 13.57
CA ASP A 149 12.87 -0.43 14.21
C ASP A 149 13.06 -0.40 15.73
N ILE A 150 13.03 -1.56 16.40
CA ILE A 150 13.27 -1.69 17.84
C ILE A 150 14.67 -1.18 18.19
N LEU A 151 15.71 -1.59 17.45
CA LEU A 151 17.06 -1.12 17.69
C LEU A 151 17.20 0.39 17.47
N PHE A 152 16.58 0.94 16.42
CA PHE A 152 16.58 2.39 16.21
C PHE A 152 15.92 3.12 17.40
N GLN A 153 14.72 2.69 17.79
CA GLN A 153 13.93 3.31 18.86
C GLN A 153 14.64 3.26 20.22
N LYS A 154 15.43 2.21 20.48
CA LYS A 154 16.26 2.10 21.69
C LYS A 154 17.41 3.12 21.76
N HIS A 155 17.85 3.67 20.62
CA HIS A 155 19.06 4.50 20.54
C HIS A 155 18.80 5.94 20.12
N ILE A 156 17.64 6.26 19.54
CA ILE A 156 17.25 7.63 19.21
C ILE A 156 16.94 8.40 20.51
N LYS A 157 17.45 9.63 20.63
CA LYS A 157 17.25 10.48 21.82
C LYS A 157 16.11 11.48 21.67
N ALA A 158 15.78 11.84 20.43
CA ALA A 158 14.67 12.72 20.11
C ALA A 158 13.33 11.97 20.20
N ASP A 159 12.24 12.71 20.34
CA ASP A 159 10.89 12.20 20.14
C ASP A 159 10.77 11.54 18.76
N PHE A 160 9.94 10.51 18.65
CA PHE A 160 9.80 9.81 17.38
C PHE A 160 8.40 9.24 17.15
N THR A 161 8.09 8.99 15.88
CA THR A 161 6.92 8.21 15.48
C THR A 161 7.22 7.31 14.29
N THR A 162 6.54 6.18 14.22
CA THR A 162 6.56 5.33 13.03
C THR A 162 5.47 5.77 12.07
N PHE A 163 5.87 6.31 10.92
CA PHE A 163 4.94 6.72 9.87
C PHE A 163 4.55 5.54 8.97
N VAL A 164 5.53 4.69 8.60
CA VAL A 164 5.29 3.52 7.75
C VAL A 164 5.80 2.28 8.46
N VAL A 165 4.89 1.36 8.82
CA VAL A 165 5.25 0.04 9.34
C VAL A 165 5.64 -0.87 8.17
N LYS A 166 6.75 -1.62 8.29
CA LYS A 166 7.24 -2.47 7.20
C LYS A 166 6.44 -3.77 7.10
N ASP A 167 5.46 -3.77 6.21
CA ASP A 167 4.75 -4.97 5.77
C ASP A 167 4.79 -5.04 4.23
N ARG A 168 5.55 -6.00 3.68
CA ARG A 168 5.66 -6.17 2.22
C ARG A 168 4.48 -6.96 1.64
N VAL A 169 3.80 -7.76 2.46
CA VAL A 169 2.71 -8.63 2.03
C VAL A 169 1.42 -7.81 1.95
N LEU A 170 1.14 -7.03 2.99
CA LEU A 170 -0.09 -6.26 3.14
C LEU A 170 0.10 -4.76 2.86
N ARG A 171 1.09 -4.41 2.02
CA ARG A 171 1.36 -3.04 1.54
C ARG A 171 1.40 -2.00 2.67
N HIS A 172 2.18 -2.29 3.71
CA HIS A 172 2.36 -1.44 4.90
C HIS A 172 1.09 -1.25 5.75
N ASN A 173 0.08 -2.12 5.60
CA ASN A 173 -1.17 -2.11 6.37
C ASN A 173 -1.33 -3.40 7.22
N PRO A 174 -0.53 -3.57 8.29
CA PRO A 174 -0.46 -4.83 9.05
C PRO A 174 -1.76 -5.18 9.79
N ILE A 175 -2.70 -4.25 9.96
CA ILE A 175 -4.01 -4.55 10.59
C ILE A 175 -4.80 -5.59 9.79
N LEU A 176 -4.53 -5.72 8.49
CA LEU A 176 -5.19 -6.68 7.61
C LEU A 176 -4.81 -8.12 7.96
N ALA A 177 -3.66 -8.36 8.61
CA ALA A 177 -3.28 -9.68 9.09
C ALA A 177 -4.26 -10.25 10.14
N LEU A 178 -4.99 -9.37 10.85
CA LEU A 178 -6.02 -9.77 11.82
C LEU A 178 -7.39 -10.01 11.17
N LYS A 179 -7.60 -9.52 9.94
CA LYS A 179 -8.85 -9.61 9.17
C LYS A 179 -8.71 -10.64 8.04
N GLU A 180 -8.31 -11.85 8.40
CA GLU A 180 -8.06 -12.98 7.48
C GLU A 180 -6.90 -12.79 6.48
N GLY A 181 -6.08 -11.74 6.64
CA GLY A 181 -4.87 -11.55 5.83
C GLY A 181 -5.13 -11.17 4.38
N LYS A 182 -6.36 -10.79 4.04
CA LYS A 182 -6.75 -10.40 2.68
C LYS A 182 -6.85 -8.89 2.57
N LEU A 183 -6.42 -8.33 1.43
CA LEU A 183 -6.65 -6.93 1.17
C LEU A 183 -8.16 -6.68 0.99
N PRO A 184 -8.68 -5.48 1.31
CA PRO A 184 -10.08 -5.16 1.07
C PRO A 184 -10.53 -5.43 -0.37
N GLU A 185 -9.66 -5.22 -1.36
CA GLU A 185 -9.92 -5.59 -2.75
C GLU A 185 -10.04 -7.11 -2.96
N ASP A 186 -9.25 -7.94 -2.27
CA ASP A 186 -9.34 -9.40 -2.38
C ASP A 186 -10.64 -9.90 -1.76
N LEU A 187 -11.02 -9.37 -0.60
CA LEU A 187 -12.30 -9.66 0.05
C LEU A 187 -13.49 -9.22 -0.82
N PHE A 188 -13.37 -8.05 -1.45
CA PHE A 188 -14.38 -7.56 -2.39
C PHE A 188 -14.54 -8.51 -3.58
N LEU A 189 -13.43 -8.95 -4.18
CA LEU A 189 -13.44 -9.88 -5.31
C LEU A 189 -14.03 -11.25 -4.97
N GLU A 190 -13.74 -11.79 -3.79
CA GLU A 190 -14.30 -13.07 -3.33
C GLU A 190 -15.79 -12.99 -3.02
N GLN A 191 -16.28 -11.82 -2.63
CA GLN A 191 -17.70 -11.57 -2.40
C GLN A 191 -18.47 -11.20 -3.68
N MET A 192 -17.78 -10.99 -4.81
CA MET A 192 -18.46 -10.70 -6.07
C MET A 192 -19.26 -11.94 -6.52
N PRO A 193 -20.49 -11.74 -7.03
CA PRO A 193 -21.25 -12.82 -7.66
C PRO A 193 -20.38 -13.53 -8.72
N SER A 194 -20.42 -14.85 -8.74
CA SER A 194 -19.61 -15.69 -9.64
C SER A 194 -19.99 -15.56 -11.11
N ASP A 195 -21.02 -14.77 -11.42
CA ASP A 195 -21.53 -14.42 -12.74
C ASP A 195 -21.44 -12.92 -13.04
N PHE A 196 -20.84 -12.11 -12.15
CA PHE A 196 -20.75 -10.66 -12.31
C PHE A 196 -20.09 -10.30 -13.64
N ASN A 197 -20.92 -9.82 -14.59
CA ASN A 197 -20.47 -9.42 -15.91
C ASN A 197 -19.55 -10.47 -16.55
N MET A 198 -19.96 -11.74 -16.58
CA MET A 198 -19.17 -12.82 -17.16
C MET A 198 -19.70 -13.29 -18.51
N ILE A 199 -18.79 -13.76 -19.37
CA ILE A 199 -19.12 -14.55 -20.56
C ILE A 199 -18.45 -15.92 -20.46
N LYS A 200 -19.21 -16.98 -20.75
CA LYS A 200 -18.65 -18.33 -20.82
C LYS A 200 -17.94 -18.54 -22.16
N LYS A 201 -16.95 -19.41 -22.17
CA LYS A 201 -16.21 -19.80 -23.38
C LYS A 201 -17.14 -20.18 -24.53
N ASP A 202 -18.10 -21.06 -24.30
CA ASP A 202 -18.97 -21.58 -25.37
C ASP A 202 -19.86 -20.48 -25.95
N GLU A 203 -20.35 -19.55 -25.11
CA GLU A 203 -21.09 -18.38 -25.55
C GLU A 203 -20.23 -17.45 -26.41
N LEU A 204 -18.98 -17.20 -26.01
CA LEU A 204 -18.04 -16.40 -26.80
C LEU A 204 -17.73 -17.08 -28.13
N ASN A 205 -17.51 -18.39 -28.14
CA ASN A 205 -17.26 -19.16 -29.37
C ASN A 205 -18.43 -19.06 -30.36
N GLU A 206 -19.68 -19.12 -29.90
CA GLU A 206 -20.84 -18.94 -30.78
C GLU A 206 -20.94 -17.51 -31.33
N LYS A 207 -20.69 -16.50 -30.48
CA LYS A 207 -20.64 -15.09 -30.92
C LYS A 207 -19.57 -14.84 -31.97
N LEU A 208 -18.38 -15.40 -31.77
CA LEU A 208 -17.24 -15.33 -32.67
C LEU A 208 -17.52 -15.93 -34.07
N LYS A 209 -18.46 -16.87 -34.18
CA LYS A 209 -18.92 -17.41 -35.48
C LYS A 209 -19.91 -16.49 -36.21
N MET A 210 -20.51 -15.52 -35.51
CA MET A 210 -21.51 -14.64 -36.12
C MET A 210 -20.83 -13.67 -37.10
N PRO A 211 -21.38 -13.46 -38.31
CA PRO A 211 -20.88 -12.47 -39.24
C PRO A 211 -20.79 -11.08 -38.59
N ASP A 212 -19.70 -10.37 -38.86
CA ASP A 212 -19.43 -9.01 -38.36
C ASP A 212 -19.35 -8.83 -36.83
N TYR A 213 -19.38 -9.89 -36.01
CA TYR A 213 -19.31 -9.73 -34.55
C TYR A 213 -18.08 -8.93 -34.09
N LEU A 214 -16.91 -9.21 -34.66
CA LEU A 214 -15.66 -8.49 -34.36
C LEU A 214 -15.68 -7.02 -34.79
N LYS A 215 -16.59 -6.62 -35.68
CA LYS A 215 -16.77 -5.22 -36.11
C LYS A 215 -17.55 -4.40 -35.08
N TYR A 216 -18.41 -5.04 -34.30
CA TYR A 216 -19.33 -4.41 -33.35
C TYR A 216 -19.03 -4.72 -31.88
N SER A 217 -17.96 -5.46 -31.61
CA SER A 217 -17.47 -5.77 -30.27
C SER A 217 -16.01 -5.33 -30.11
N TYR A 218 -15.54 -5.30 -28.86
CA TYR A 218 -14.13 -5.18 -28.52
C TYR A 218 -13.70 -6.41 -27.74
N ILE A 219 -12.56 -7.00 -28.09
CA ILE A 219 -11.93 -8.06 -27.31
C ILE A 219 -10.56 -7.54 -26.85
N ILE A 220 -10.29 -7.56 -25.55
CA ILE A 220 -9.06 -7.03 -24.95
C ILE A 220 -8.31 -8.15 -24.22
N ASP A 221 -7.06 -8.37 -24.63
CA ASP A 221 -6.15 -9.33 -24.03
C ASP A 221 -5.20 -8.61 -23.07
N LEU A 222 -5.29 -8.92 -21.78
CA LEU A 222 -4.46 -8.32 -20.73
C LEU A 222 -3.13 -9.04 -20.47
N ARG A 223 -2.83 -10.11 -21.21
CA ARG A 223 -1.59 -10.89 -21.05
C ARG A 223 -0.38 -10.12 -21.55
N GLN A 224 0.81 -10.63 -21.25
CA GLN A 224 2.04 -10.05 -21.74
C GLN A 224 2.11 -10.14 -23.27
N LYS A 225 2.79 -9.18 -23.90
CA LYS A 225 2.87 -9.07 -25.37
C LYS A 225 3.40 -10.36 -26.03
N ASN A 226 4.38 -11.01 -25.42
CA ASN A 226 4.92 -12.28 -25.90
C ASN A 226 3.89 -13.42 -25.87
N GLU A 227 3.02 -13.46 -24.85
CA GLU A 227 1.94 -14.45 -24.75
C GLU A 227 0.86 -14.20 -25.82
N TYR A 228 0.50 -12.93 -26.02
CA TYR A 228 -0.45 -12.52 -27.07
C TYR A 228 0.06 -12.87 -28.48
N LEU A 229 1.32 -12.54 -28.79
CA LEU A 229 1.93 -12.80 -30.10
C LEU A 229 2.02 -14.29 -30.41
N LYS A 230 2.27 -15.11 -29.38
CA LYS A 230 2.28 -16.57 -29.51
C LYS A 230 0.93 -17.10 -29.95
N ASN A 231 -0.13 -16.66 -29.30
CA ASN A 231 -1.49 -17.01 -29.66
C ASN A 231 -2.48 -16.11 -28.93
N HIS A 232 -3.56 -15.72 -29.59
CA HIS A 232 -4.65 -14.93 -28.97
C HIS A 232 -6.00 -15.19 -29.65
N ILE A 233 -7.08 -14.73 -29.01
CA ILE A 233 -8.44 -14.79 -29.57
C ILE A 233 -8.51 -13.86 -30.78
N GLU A 234 -9.05 -14.34 -31.90
CA GLU A 234 -9.22 -13.53 -33.12
C GLU A 234 -9.88 -12.17 -32.85
N GLY A 235 -9.30 -11.10 -33.41
CA GLY A 235 -9.79 -9.73 -33.24
C GLY A 235 -9.48 -9.08 -31.89
N ALA A 236 -8.80 -9.78 -30.97
CA ALA A 236 -8.36 -9.20 -29.71
C ALA A 236 -7.29 -8.12 -29.92
N LYS A 237 -7.30 -7.10 -29.05
CA LYS A 237 -6.21 -6.11 -28.94
C LYS A 237 -5.48 -6.33 -27.63
N ASN A 238 -4.14 -6.38 -27.68
CA ASN A 238 -3.33 -6.48 -26.47
C ASN A 238 -3.23 -5.14 -25.74
N CYS A 239 -3.45 -5.15 -24.43
CA CYS A 239 -3.24 -4.01 -23.54
C CYS A 239 -3.05 -4.54 -22.12
N LEU A 240 -1.87 -4.37 -21.52
CA LEU A 240 -1.66 -4.86 -20.16
C LEU A 240 -2.61 -4.13 -19.18
N LEU A 241 -2.98 -4.80 -18.08
CA LEU A 241 -3.87 -4.21 -17.08
C LEU A 241 -3.34 -2.85 -16.56
N VAL A 242 -2.02 -2.72 -16.38
CA VAL A 242 -1.36 -1.49 -15.93
C VAL A 242 -1.47 -0.34 -16.94
N GLU A 243 -1.60 -0.65 -18.23
CA GLU A 243 -1.66 0.32 -19.32
C GLU A 243 -3.10 0.81 -19.59
N LEU A 244 -4.08 -0.05 -19.29
CA LEU A 244 -5.50 0.17 -19.58
C LEU A 244 -6.02 1.55 -19.12
N PRO A 245 -5.69 2.07 -17.91
CA PRO A 245 -6.17 3.38 -17.48
C PRO A 245 -5.79 4.53 -18.40
N SER A 246 -4.64 4.44 -19.06
CA SER A 246 -4.14 5.46 -19.99
C SER A 246 -4.67 5.27 -21.42
N GLN A 247 -5.03 4.04 -21.81
CA GLN A 247 -5.33 3.70 -23.20
C GLN A 247 -6.80 3.42 -23.50
N TYR A 248 -7.65 3.18 -22.48
CA TYR A 248 -9.00 2.64 -22.69
C TYR A 248 -9.87 3.45 -23.66
N LYS A 249 -9.81 4.80 -23.64
CA LYS A 249 -10.59 5.64 -24.56
C LYS A 249 -10.21 5.43 -26.04
N LYS A 250 -8.93 5.15 -26.30
CA LYS A 250 -8.42 4.86 -27.64
C LYS A 250 -8.77 3.45 -28.07
N LEU A 251 -8.63 2.48 -27.16
CA LEU A 251 -8.89 1.07 -27.44
C LEU A 251 -10.39 0.79 -27.63
N ILE A 252 -11.22 1.44 -26.82
CA ILE A 252 -12.66 1.20 -26.65
C ILE A 252 -13.41 2.55 -26.74
N PRO A 253 -13.43 3.22 -27.91
CA PRO A 253 -14.04 4.55 -28.02
C PRO A 253 -15.56 4.55 -27.84
N ASP A 254 -16.24 3.47 -28.21
CA ASP A 254 -17.69 3.34 -28.12
C ASP A 254 -18.11 2.58 -26.85
N LYS A 255 -18.71 3.29 -25.90
CA LYS A 255 -19.12 2.76 -24.59
C LYS A 255 -20.29 1.78 -24.61
N ASN A 256 -21.03 1.73 -25.71
CA ASN A 256 -22.25 0.94 -25.84
C ASN A 256 -22.00 -0.44 -26.45
N ARG A 257 -20.84 -0.64 -27.09
CA ARG A 257 -20.46 -1.94 -27.66
C ARG A 257 -20.17 -2.96 -26.57
N GLU A 258 -20.37 -4.23 -26.91
CA GLU A 258 -19.94 -5.34 -26.07
C GLU A 258 -18.41 -5.37 -26.00
N ILE A 259 -17.88 -5.50 -24.79
CA ILE A 259 -16.46 -5.50 -24.51
C ILE A 259 -16.14 -6.77 -23.76
N ILE A 260 -15.34 -7.65 -24.33
CA ILE A 260 -14.86 -8.88 -23.71
C ILE A 260 -13.42 -8.67 -23.27
N ILE A 261 -13.10 -8.97 -22.02
CA ILE A 261 -11.75 -8.81 -21.47
C ILE A 261 -11.30 -10.12 -20.85
N TYR A 262 -10.05 -10.50 -21.11
CA TYR A 262 -9.47 -11.71 -20.54
C TYR A 262 -7.99 -11.52 -20.17
N CYS A 263 -7.54 -12.30 -19.20
CA CYS A 263 -6.12 -12.57 -18.94
C CYS A 263 -5.90 -14.09 -18.96
N ASN A 264 -4.77 -14.60 -18.46
CA ASN A 264 -4.53 -16.04 -18.39
C ASN A 264 -5.59 -16.81 -17.59
N GLY A 265 -5.87 -16.39 -16.34
CA GLY A 265 -6.77 -17.13 -15.44
C GLY A 265 -8.11 -16.45 -15.16
N GLY A 266 -8.43 -15.34 -15.84
CA GLY A 266 -9.69 -14.60 -15.66
C GLY A 266 -9.75 -13.70 -14.42
N ILE A 267 -8.75 -13.69 -13.54
CA ILE A 267 -8.71 -12.87 -12.31
C ILE A 267 -8.37 -11.41 -12.63
N GLN A 268 -7.28 -11.17 -13.37
CA GLN A 268 -6.82 -9.80 -13.65
C GLN A 268 -7.84 -9.01 -14.50
N SER A 269 -8.59 -9.71 -15.36
CA SER A 269 -9.63 -9.11 -16.19
C SER A 269 -10.84 -8.63 -15.40
N ILE A 270 -11.08 -9.13 -14.17
CA ILE A 270 -12.13 -8.59 -13.29
C ILE A 270 -11.83 -7.13 -12.93
N TYR A 271 -10.57 -6.80 -12.60
CA TYR A 271 -10.17 -5.41 -12.32
C TYR A 271 -10.41 -4.48 -13.52
N ALA A 272 -10.16 -4.97 -14.74
CA ALA A 272 -10.44 -4.22 -15.95
C ALA A 272 -11.94 -3.99 -16.18
N VAL A 273 -12.77 -5.03 -15.95
CA VAL A 273 -14.23 -4.93 -16.00
C VAL A 273 -14.74 -3.90 -15.00
N MET A 274 -14.28 -3.95 -13.75
CA MET A 274 -14.63 -2.96 -12.72
C MET A 274 -14.21 -1.55 -13.13
N PHE A 275 -12.97 -1.38 -13.57
CA PHE A 275 -12.44 -0.08 -13.99
C PHE A 275 -13.30 0.55 -15.09
N LEU A 276 -13.63 -0.22 -16.14
CA LEU A 276 -14.46 0.29 -17.24
C LEU A 276 -15.91 0.52 -16.81
N SER A 277 -16.46 -0.34 -15.95
CA SER A 277 -17.81 -0.13 -15.39
C SER A 277 -17.89 1.20 -14.64
N LEU A 278 -16.88 1.53 -13.82
CA LEU A 278 -16.76 2.82 -13.13
C LEU A 278 -16.58 4.02 -14.08
N LYS A 279 -16.06 3.80 -15.30
CA LYS A 279 -15.97 4.84 -16.35
C LYS A 279 -17.25 4.94 -17.20
N GLY A 280 -18.30 4.20 -16.84
CA GLY A 280 -19.62 4.24 -17.46
C GLY A 280 -19.76 3.37 -18.71
N TYR A 281 -18.87 2.38 -18.90
CA TYR A 281 -19.08 1.33 -19.91
C TYR A 281 -20.06 0.31 -19.35
N LYS A 282 -21.13 0.01 -20.08
CA LYS A 282 -22.26 -0.75 -19.56
C LYS A 282 -22.23 -2.24 -19.90
N ASN A 283 -21.56 -2.60 -20.99
CA ASN A 283 -21.53 -3.97 -21.52
C ASN A 283 -20.11 -4.52 -21.54
N VAL A 284 -19.47 -4.56 -20.38
CA VAL A 284 -18.10 -5.08 -20.21
C VAL A 284 -18.19 -6.45 -19.56
N LYS A 285 -17.61 -7.48 -20.16
CA LYS A 285 -17.67 -8.86 -19.70
C LYS A 285 -16.28 -9.46 -19.50
N ASN A 286 -16.09 -10.20 -18.42
CA ASN A 286 -14.92 -11.03 -18.14
C ASN A 286 -15.07 -12.40 -18.81
N LEU A 287 -14.07 -12.86 -19.55
CA LEU A 287 -14.05 -14.24 -20.04
C LEU A 287 -13.76 -15.21 -18.89
N SER A 288 -14.74 -16.04 -18.56
CA SER A 288 -14.64 -17.05 -17.49
C SER A 288 -13.46 -18.00 -17.73
N GLY A 289 -12.61 -18.18 -16.71
CA GLY A 289 -11.43 -19.04 -16.79
C GLY A 289 -10.24 -18.48 -17.56
N GLY A 290 -10.38 -17.29 -18.18
CA GLY A 290 -9.33 -16.64 -18.96
C GLY A 290 -8.88 -17.44 -20.19
N TYR A 291 -7.69 -17.11 -20.69
CA TYR A 291 -7.07 -17.77 -21.84
C TYR A 291 -6.67 -19.23 -21.56
N SER A 292 -6.29 -19.59 -20.34
CA SER A 292 -5.77 -20.93 -20.03
C SER A 292 -6.76 -22.08 -20.26
N ILE A 293 -8.06 -21.79 -20.30
CA ILE A 293 -9.14 -22.77 -20.56
C ILE A 293 -9.62 -22.71 -22.03
N THR A 294 -9.00 -21.86 -22.85
CA THR A 294 -9.39 -21.65 -24.25
C THR A 294 -8.92 -22.81 -25.14
N GLN A 295 -9.79 -23.79 -25.35
CA GLN A 295 -9.93 -24.39 -26.69
C GLN A 295 -10.89 -23.49 -27.48
N ILE A 296 -10.49 -22.23 -27.71
CA ILE A 296 -11.22 -21.35 -28.63
C ILE A 296 -10.81 -21.79 -30.03
N ASN A 297 -11.79 -22.00 -30.90
CA ASN A 297 -11.54 -22.58 -32.23
C ASN A 297 -11.00 -21.54 -33.24
N GLN A 298 -11.01 -20.26 -32.87
CA GLN A 298 -10.48 -19.12 -33.64
C GLN A 298 -9.29 -18.50 -32.90
N ILE A 299 -8.13 -19.16 -32.99
CA ILE A 299 -6.87 -18.68 -32.44
C ILE A 299 -6.01 -18.15 -33.60
N VAL A 300 -5.45 -16.95 -33.41
CA VAL A 300 -4.51 -16.33 -34.36
C VAL A 300 -3.10 -16.36 -33.77
N THR A 301 -2.10 -16.51 -34.62
CA THR A 301 -0.67 -16.46 -34.28
C THR A 301 0.00 -15.36 -35.10
N ASP A 302 0.75 -14.47 -34.44
CA ASP A 302 1.44 -13.35 -35.11
C ASP A 302 2.95 -13.58 -35.25
N TYR A 303 3.41 -14.82 -35.06
CA TYR A 303 4.77 -15.21 -35.41
C TYR A 303 4.91 -15.23 -36.93
N THR A 304 5.66 -14.28 -37.49
CA THR A 304 6.32 -14.46 -38.77
C THR A 304 7.59 -15.28 -38.51
N ASP A 305 7.80 -16.36 -39.26
CA ASP A 305 9.10 -17.05 -39.34
C ASP A 305 10.24 -16.07 -39.64
#